data_AF-A0A9E5ERQ3-F1
#
_entry.id   AF-A0A9E5ERQ3-F1
#
_cell.length_a   1.000
_cell.length_b   1.000
_cell.length_c   1.000
_cell.angle_alpha   90.00
_cell.angle_beta   90.00
_cell.angle_gamma   90.00
#
_symmetry.space_group_name_H-M   'P 1'
#
loop_
_entity.id
_entity.type
_entity.pdbx_description
1 polymer ?
#
loop_
_entity_poly.entity_id
_entity_poly.type
_entity_poly.pdbx_seq_one_letter_code
_entity_poly.pdbx_strand_id
1 'polypeptide(L)'
;RVEPLDFWWAPFSNPAMVIAYLVILVGGSLITNRLGLLTTVISFWLVLTAGTAINAASGQCFTARWAFAPVCGTNMWLTLITSPEIFIFTYFMITDPRTVPQGRVGRIVFGALVGVVCVMLMAPQETEFGAKVALLAGLTVMTAVRPLVERMVPTAGAEDDRLGVFIRRALNGTSAAAPVTTLVKRTGGITLATVLVVGALAFGARSAQGILASEPENLMGRLATRIDPATFPNISVDDAVVNWNHEISVDGARTIVLTLAENLALENQALVERDAALLDAVAHGDRLDAMRERLSNAERNGLTTLHFHTFDDVRVTLLVPFGRQDGLSLGMIATGTVTTEVRDTNGTVVSRTSEPLRTMWALRRATGARWLIVAELPVPDAA
;
A
#
# COMPACT_ATOMS: atom_id res chain seq x y z
N ARG A 1 18.81 7.27 7.10
CA ARG A 1 18.33 6.37 6.02
C ARG A 1 17.37 7.20 5.19
N VAL A 2 17.47 7.14 3.85
CA VAL A 2 16.72 8.05 2.96
C VAL A 2 15.23 7.92 3.24
N GLU A 3 14.59 8.99 3.66
CA GLU A 3 13.14 9.11 3.83
C GLU A 3 12.55 9.67 2.53
N PRO A 4 12.09 8.83 1.59
CA PRO A 4 11.17 9.30 0.57
C PRO A 4 9.85 9.62 1.28
N LEU A 5 9.42 10.89 1.21
CA LEU A 5 8.17 11.40 1.81
C LEU A 5 7.04 10.37 1.66
N ASP A 6 6.34 10.01 2.73
CA ASP A 6 5.20 9.11 2.60
C ASP A 6 4.10 9.73 1.71
N PHE A 7 3.33 8.92 0.98
CA PHE A 7 2.15 9.39 0.25
C PHE A 7 1.10 9.98 1.20
N TRP A 8 1.16 9.56 2.46
CA TRP A 8 0.29 9.95 3.56
C TRP A 8 0.72 11.24 4.27
N TRP A 9 -0.25 11.85 4.91
CA TRP A 9 -0.12 13.11 5.62
C TRP A 9 0.34 12.91 7.06
N ALA A 10 1.20 13.78 7.60
CA ALA A 10 1.11 14.02 9.05
C ALA A 10 -0.26 14.69 9.36
N PRO A 11 -0.84 14.49 10.55
CA PRO A 11 -2.17 15.02 10.90
C PRO A 11 -2.35 16.49 10.51
N PHE A 12 -3.52 16.90 9.98
CA PHE A 12 -3.81 18.30 9.63
C PHE A 12 -3.76 19.27 10.83
N SER A 13 -3.77 18.73 12.05
CA SER A 13 -3.47 19.48 13.27
C SER A 13 -2.05 20.04 13.28
N ASN A 14 -1.14 19.53 12.43
CA ASN A 14 0.18 20.09 12.24
C ASN A 14 0.12 21.29 11.27
N PRO A 15 0.36 22.53 11.75
CA PRO A 15 0.27 23.73 10.92
C PRO A 15 1.28 23.74 9.76
N ALA A 16 2.42 23.05 9.89
CA ALA A 16 3.42 22.97 8.83
C ALA A 16 2.88 22.27 7.58
N MET A 17 2.04 21.24 7.76
CA MET A 17 1.43 20.51 6.65
C MET A 17 0.44 21.38 5.88
N VAL A 18 -0.39 22.16 6.59
CA VAL A 18 -1.33 23.10 5.96
C VAL A 18 -0.59 24.12 5.10
N ILE A 19 0.52 24.67 5.62
CA ILE A 19 1.37 25.59 4.88
C ILE A 19 1.97 24.92 3.65
N ALA A 20 2.47 23.68 3.76
CA ALA A 20 3.03 22.95 2.63
C ALA A 20 2.00 22.76 1.50
N TYR A 21 0.77 22.36 1.83
CA TYR A 21 -0.31 22.26 0.85
C TYR A 21 -0.65 23.59 0.19
N LEU A 22 -0.73 24.67 0.97
CA LEU A 22 -0.96 26.01 0.43
C LEU A 22 0.13 26.39 -0.57
N VAL A 23 1.40 26.16 -0.24
CA VAL A 23 2.53 26.45 -1.13
C VAL A 23 2.45 25.62 -2.41
N ILE A 24 2.20 24.31 -2.31
CA ILE A 24 2.16 23.41 -3.47
C ILE A 24 0.96 23.74 -4.36
N LEU A 25 -0.25 23.82 -3.79
CA LEU A 25 -1.47 23.98 -4.57
C LEU A 25 -1.61 25.40 -5.13
N VAL A 26 -1.43 26.42 -4.29
CA VAL A 26 -1.56 27.82 -4.73
C VAL A 26 -0.35 28.23 -5.56
N GLY A 27 0.86 27.96 -5.08
CA GLY A 27 2.10 28.29 -5.80
C GLY A 27 2.19 27.54 -7.13
N GLY A 28 1.94 26.24 -7.12
CA GLY A 28 1.91 25.41 -8.34
C GLY A 28 0.87 25.87 -9.34
N SER A 29 -0.35 26.18 -8.89
CA SER A 29 -1.42 26.69 -9.77
C SER A 29 -1.06 28.05 -10.39
N LEU A 30 -0.53 28.98 -9.61
CA LEU A 30 -0.14 30.31 -10.11
C LEU A 30 0.98 30.22 -11.15
N ILE A 31 2.01 29.41 -10.88
CA ILE A 31 3.14 29.22 -11.79
C ILE A 31 2.67 28.56 -13.08
N THR A 32 1.94 27.44 -12.99
CA THR A 32 1.49 26.70 -14.17
C THR A 32 0.47 27.48 -15.00
N ASN A 33 -0.37 28.30 -14.37
CA ASN A 33 -1.27 29.21 -15.09
C ASN A 33 -0.47 30.27 -15.87
N ARG A 34 0.52 30.90 -15.24
CA ARG A 34 1.37 31.91 -15.90
C ARG A 34 2.16 31.33 -17.08
N LEU A 35 2.56 30.07 -17.00
CA LEU A 35 3.26 29.35 -18.07
C LEU A 35 2.31 28.72 -19.12
N GLY A 36 0.99 28.81 -18.92
CA GLY A 36 -0.03 28.20 -19.78
C GLY A 36 -0.05 26.67 -19.74
N LEU A 37 0.51 26.05 -18.70
CA LEU A 37 0.63 24.60 -18.52
C LEU A 37 -0.48 24.00 -17.65
N LEU A 38 -1.39 24.84 -17.15
CA LEU A 38 -2.50 24.40 -16.30
C LEU A 38 -3.38 23.33 -16.97
N THR A 39 -3.51 23.36 -18.29
CA THR A 39 -4.27 22.33 -19.03
C THR A 39 -3.65 20.94 -18.94
N THR A 40 -2.31 20.85 -18.88
CA THR A 40 -1.60 19.58 -18.68
C THR A 40 -1.84 19.03 -17.27
N VAL A 41 -1.79 19.92 -16.27
CA VAL A 41 -2.06 19.58 -14.86
C VAL A 41 -3.46 19.01 -14.72
N ILE A 42 -4.47 19.72 -15.22
CA ILE A 42 -5.86 19.32 -15.11
C ILE A 42 -6.11 17.99 -15.85
N SER A 43 -5.56 17.83 -17.08
CA SER A 43 -5.78 16.61 -17.84
C SER A 43 -5.14 15.39 -17.18
N PHE A 44 -3.90 15.52 -16.69
CA PHE A 44 -3.25 14.46 -15.91
C PHE A 44 -4.05 14.11 -14.66
N TRP A 45 -4.39 15.12 -13.85
CA TRP A 45 -5.03 14.89 -12.55
C TRP A 45 -6.42 14.24 -12.70
N LEU A 46 -7.22 14.66 -13.70
CA LEU A 46 -8.51 14.03 -13.97
C LEU A 46 -8.38 12.58 -14.39
N VAL A 47 -7.43 12.26 -15.28
CA VAL A 47 -7.21 10.88 -15.74
C VAL A 47 -6.66 10.00 -14.63
N LEU A 48 -5.69 10.50 -13.86
CA LEU A 48 -5.15 9.79 -12.69
C LEU A 48 -6.26 9.52 -11.67
N THR A 49 -7.08 10.53 -11.35
CA THR A 49 -8.17 10.42 -10.37
C THR A 49 -9.20 9.38 -10.81
N ALA A 50 -9.63 9.43 -12.08
CA ALA A 50 -10.58 8.47 -12.61
C ALA A 50 -9.99 7.05 -12.72
N GLY A 51 -8.76 6.92 -13.21
CA GLY A 51 -8.11 5.62 -13.36
C GLY A 51 -7.79 4.95 -12.02
N THR A 52 -7.28 5.69 -11.04
CA THR A 52 -7.07 5.16 -9.68
C THR A 52 -8.38 4.84 -8.97
N ALA A 53 -9.48 5.56 -9.24
CA ALA A 53 -10.80 5.19 -8.73
C ALA A 53 -11.25 3.83 -9.27
N ILE A 54 -11.01 3.56 -10.55
CA ILE A 54 -11.32 2.26 -11.17
C ILE A 54 -10.46 1.16 -10.55
N ASN A 55 -9.16 1.39 -10.37
CA ASN A 55 -8.30 0.41 -9.70
C ASN A 55 -8.75 0.16 -8.26
N ALA A 56 -9.11 1.20 -7.52
CA ALA A 56 -9.65 1.09 -6.16
C ALA A 56 -10.94 0.28 -6.11
N ALA A 57 -11.87 0.54 -7.03
CA ALA A 57 -13.10 -0.23 -7.19
C ALA A 57 -12.84 -1.69 -7.61
N SER A 58 -11.73 -1.94 -8.31
CA SER A 58 -11.28 -3.29 -8.70
C SER A 58 -10.57 -4.04 -7.58
N GLY A 59 -10.41 -3.43 -6.39
CA GLY A 59 -9.81 -4.07 -5.22
C GLY A 59 -8.30 -3.86 -5.08
N GLN A 60 -7.69 -2.94 -5.83
CA GLN A 60 -6.26 -2.65 -5.65
C GLN A 60 -5.98 -2.19 -4.21
N CYS A 61 -4.87 -2.70 -3.67
CA CYS A 61 -4.31 -2.33 -2.37
C CYS A 61 -2.80 -2.13 -2.50
N PHE A 62 -2.22 -1.35 -1.61
CA PHE A 62 -0.77 -1.34 -1.39
C PHE A 62 -0.44 -1.30 0.10
N THR A 63 0.76 -1.77 0.43
CA THR A 63 1.34 -1.68 1.77
C THR A 63 2.14 -0.39 1.92
N ALA A 64 2.05 0.20 3.11
CA ALA A 64 2.59 1.52 3.39
C ALA A 64 3.21 1.56 4.79
N ARG A 65 4.32 2.28 4.95
CA ARG A 65 5.11 2.33 6.19
C ARG A 65 4.39 3.00 7.35
N TRP A 66 3.40 3.84 7.04
CA TRP A 66 2.55 4.55 7.99
C TRP A 66 1.23 3.80 8.28
N ALA A 67 0.89 2.75 7.55
CA ALA A 67 -0.37 2.03 7.76
C ALA A 67 -0.14 0.69 8.48
N PHE A 68 -1.02 0.36 9.42
CA PHE A 68 -1.05 -0.96 10.07
C PHE A 68 -1.67 -2.05 9.20
N ALA A 69 -2.44 -1.66 8.18
CA ALA A 69 -3.12 -2.54 7.24
C ALA A 69 -2.87 -2.06 5.80
N PRO A 70 -2.97 -2.95 4.80
CA PRO A 70 -3.02 -2.55 3.40
C PRO A 70 -4.04 -1.44 3.17
N VAL A 71 -3.62 -0.42 2.44
CA VAL A 71 -4.48 0.72 2.10
C VAL A 71 -5.23 0.33 0.83
N CYS A 72 -6.54 0.15 0.94
CA CYS A 72 -7.41 -0.37 -0.11
C CYS A 72 -8.58 0.57 -0.43
N GLY A 73 -9.22 0.34 -1.57
CA GLY A 73 -10.52 0.95 -1.91
C GLY A 73 -10.51 2.47 -1.83
N THR A 74 -11.54 3.06 -1.22
CA THR A 74 -11.69 4.52 -1.11
C THR A 74 -10.54 5.19 -0.37
N ASN A 75 -9.99 4.54 0.67
CA ASN A 75 -8.84 5.08 1.41
C ASN A 75 -7.59 5.13 0.52
N MET A 76 -7.37 4.10 -0.30
CA MET A 76 -6.28 4.08 -1.27
C MET A 76 -6.44 5.22 -2.29
N TRP A 77 -7.64 5.35 -2.85
CA TRP A 77 -7.95 6.38 -3.83
C TRP A 77 -7.74 7.79 -3.27
N LEU A 78 -8.31 8.08 -2.09
CA LEU A 78 -8.15 9.37 -1.42
C LEU A 78 -6.68 9.66 -1.10
N THR A 79 -5.95 8.68 -0.58
CA THR A 79 -4.53 8.82 -0.26
C THR A 79 -3.73 9.23 -1.49
N LEU A 80 -3.94 8.58 -2.63
CA LEU A 80 -3.22 8.91 -3.87
C LEU A 80 -3.59 10.29 -4.41
N ILE A 81 -4.88 10.59 -4.59
CA ILE A 81 -5.30 11.83 -5.27
C ILE A 81 -5.07 13.10 -4.45
N THR A 82 -4.95 12.96 -3.12
CA THR A 82 -4.66 14.06 -2.20
C THR A 82 -3.21 14.11 -1.76
N SER A 83 -2.36 13.20 -2.24
CA SER A 83 -0.96 13.10 -1.81
C SER A 83 -0.15 14.35 -2.21
N PRO A 84 0.64 14.93 -1.29
CA PRO A 84 1.56 16.01 -1.62
C PRO A 84 2.55 15.63 -2.73
N GLU A 85 3.03 14.38 -2.75
CA GLU A 85 3.95 13.92 -3.78
C GLU A 85 3.30 13.88 -5.16
N ILE A 86 2.04 13.45 -5.25
CA ILE A 86 1.28 13.47 -6.51
C ILE A 86 1.07 14.91 -6.96
N PHE A 87 0.80 15.84 -6.05
CA PHE A 87 0.72 17.26 -6.39
C PHE A 87 2.07 17.84 -6.83
N ILE A 88 3.17 17.50 -6.16
CA ILE A 88 4.51 17.93 -6.56
C ILE A 88 4.84 17.39 -7.95
N PHE A 89 4.59 16.10 -8.19
CA PHE A 89 4.76 15.48 -9.50
C PHE A 89 3.93 16.20 -10.56
N THR A 90 2.65 16.46 -10.27
CA THR A 90 1.73 17.14 -11.18
C THR A 90 2.16 18.57 -11.50
N TYR A 91 2.51 19.36 -10.49
CA TYR A 91 2.78 20.80 -10.64
C TYR A 91 4.22 21.14 -11.01
N PHE A 92 5.20 20.28 -10.72
CA PHE A 92 6.63 20.59 -10.89
C PHE A 92 7.40 19.60 -11.75
N MET A 93 6.97 18.33 -11.89
CA MET A 93 7.70 17.35 -12.70
C MET A 93 7.08 17.18 -14.08
N ILE A 94 5.77 16.95 -14.17
CA ILE A 94 5.07 16.81 -15.46
C ILE A 94 5.15 18.12 -16.27
N THR A 95 5.16 19.27 -15.59
CA THR A 95 5.09 20.61 -16.17
C THR A 95 6.46 21.21 -16.49
N ASP A 96 7.54 20.41 -16.55
CA ASP A 96 8.83 20.91 -17.03
C ASP A 96 8.70 21.39 -18.49
N PRO A 97 8.93 22.70 -18.79
CA PRO A 97 8.79 23.24 -20.13
C PRO A 97 9.65 22.52 -21.18
N ARG A 98 10.73 21.86 -20.77
CA ARG A 98 11.59 21.10 -21.69
C ARG A 98 11.02 19.75 -22.07
N THR A 99 10.08 19.18 -21.32
CA THR A 99 9.52 17.83 -21.57
C THR A 99 8.08 17.86 -22.08
N VAL A 100 7.36 18.97 -21.92
CA VAL A 100 5.95 19.10 -22.36
C VAL A 100 5.83 19.59 -23.81
N PRO A 101 4.83 19.11 -24.59
CA PRO A 101 4.52 19.66 -25.90
C PRO A 101 4.16 21.15 -25.91
N GLN A 102 4.47 21.83 -27.01
CA GLN A 102 4.22 23.27 -27.14
C GLN A 102 2.75 23.63 -27.41
N GLY A 103 2.02 22.81 -28.17
CA GLY A 103 0.62 23.07 -28.56
C GLY A 103 -0.39 22.83 -27.43
N ARG A 104 -1.54 23.50 -27.50
CA ARG A 104 -2.62 23.38 -26.48
C ARG A 104 -3.22 21.99 -26.44
N VAL A 105 -3.54 21.41 -27.60
CA VAL A 105 -4.05 20.03 -27.67
C VAL A 105 -2.95 19.05 -27.26
N GLY A 106 -1.70 19.32 -27.64
CA GLY A 106 -0.54 18.51 -27.27
C GLY A 106 -0.37 18.38 -25.76
N ARG A 107 -0.50 19.49 -25.05
CA ARG A 107 -0.47 19.54 -23.58
C ARG A 107 -1.54 18.67 -22.93
N ILE A 108 -2.78 18.75 -23.42
CA ILE A 108 -3.90 17.99 -22.89
C ILE A 108 -3.70 16.49 -23.12
N VAL A 109 -3.40 16.10 -24.36
CA VAL A 109 -3.18 14.71 -24.76
C VAL A 109 -1.99 14.12 -24.01
N PHE A 110 -0.90 14.86 -23.89
CA PHE A 110 0.29 14.42 -23.14
C PHE A 110 -0.02 14.18 -21.66
N GLY A 111 -0.64 15.15 -20.98
CA GLY A 111 -1.02 14.98 -19.57
C GLY A 111 -1.97 13.79 -19.36
N ALA A 112 -2.95 13.61 -20.25
CA ALA A 112 -3.86 12.48 -20.20
C ALA A 112 -3.11 11.14 -20.39
N LEU A 113 -2.23 11.03 -21.38
CA LEU A 113 -1.44 9.81 -21.63
C LEU A 113 -0.50 9.48 -20.47
N VAL A 114 0.15 10.49 -19.87
CA VAL A 114 0.95 10.29 -18.64
C VAL A 114 0.07 9.71 -17.55
N GLY A 115 -1.14 10.25 -17.34
CA GLY A 115 -2.10 9.71 -16.37
C GLY A 115 -2.43 8.24 -16.63
N VAL A 116 -2.74 7.88 -17.88
CA VAL A 116 -3.04 6.47 -18.26
C VAL A 116 -1.87 5.55 -17.97
N VAL A 117 -0.66 5.92 -18.40
CA VAL A 117 0.54 5.09 -18.21
C VAL A 117 0.87 4.95 -16.72
N CYS A 118 0.77 6.02 -15.94
CA CYS A 118 0.98 5.97 -14.49
C CYS A 118 -0.03 5.04 -13.82
N VAL A 119 -1.33 5.14 -14.12
CA VAL A 119 -2.36 4.24 -13.57
C VAL A 119 -2.08 2.78 -13.92
N MET A 120 -1.69 2.51 -15.17
CA MET A 120 -1.37 1.16 -15.64
C MET A 120 -0.14 0.58 -14.92
N LEU A 121 0.91 1.37 -14.75
CA LEU A 121 2.14 0.94 -14.07
C LEU A 121 1.97 0.83 -12.55
N MET A 122 1.08 1.63 -11.96
CA MET A 122 0.72 1.57 -10.55
C MET A 122 -0.10 0.34 -10.20
N ALA A 123 -0.94 -0.14 -11.11
CA ALA A 123 -1.86 -1.24 -10.83
C ALA A 123 -1.22 -2.55 -10.32
N PRO A 124 -0.05 -3.01 -10.83
CA PRO A 124 0.63 -4.19 -10.31
C PRO A 124 1.48 -3.94 -9.06
N GLN A 125 1.51 -2.72 -8.51
CA GLN A 125 2.39 -2.39 -7.40
C GLN A 125 1.72 -2.70 -6.06
N GLU A 126 2.38 -3.53 -5.25
CA GLU A 126 1.90 -3.95 -3.93
C GLU A 126 2.46 -3.09 -2.79
N THR A 127 3.44 -2.24 -3.08
CA THR A 127 4.09 -1.36 -2.11
C THR A 127 3.95 0.09 -2.53
N GLU A 128 3.88 0.98 -1.54
CA GLU A 128 3.91 2.42 -1.75
C GLU A 128 5.15 2.85 -2.57
N PHE A 129 6.31 2.27 -2.26
CA PHE A 129 7.54 2.52 -3.01
C PHE A 129 7.41 2.13 -4.49
N GLY A 130 6.85 0.95 -4.77
CA GLY A 130 6.57 0.50 -6.14
C GLY A 130 5.64 1.45 -6.88
N ALA A 131 4.59 1.95 -6.21
CA ALA A 131 3.67 2.93 -6.80
C ALA A 131 4.37 4.27 -7.14
N LYS A 132 5.31 4.74 -6.31
CA LYS A 132 6.14 5.92 -6.62
C LYS A 132 7.07 5.69 -7.81
N VAL A 133 7.74 4.54 -7.84
CA VAL A 133 8.60 4.16 -8.96
C VAL A 133 7.76 4.09 -10.24
N ALA A 134 6.56 3.52 -10.19
CA ALA A 134 5.63 3.47 -11.31
C ALA A 134 5.20 4.86 -11.80
N LEU A 135 4.95 5.81 -10.89
CA LEU A 135 4.64 7.21 -11.23
C LEU A 135 5.77 7.84 -12.06
N LEU A 136 7.01 7.75 -11.56
CA LEU A 136 8.20 8.32 -12.21
C LEU A 136 8.54 7.60 -13.52
N ALA A 137 8.39 6.27 -13.55
CA ALA A 137 8.55 5.47 -14.76
C ALA A 137 7.55 5.89 -15.84
N GLY A 138 6.30 6.17 -15.47
CA GLY A 138 5.27 6.64 -16.42
C GLY A 138 5.64 7.96 -17.09
N LEU A 139 6.13 8.94 -16.34
CA LEU A 139 6.64 10.18 -16.92
C LEU A 139 7.87 9.96 -17.80
N THR A 140 8.78 9.07 -17.39
CA THR A 140 9.99 8.74 -18.15
C THR A 140 9.65 8.14 -19.51
N VAL A 141 8.74 7.15 -19.52
CA VAL A 141 8.23 6.53 -20.75
C VAL A 141 7.57 7.58 -21.65
N MET A 142 6.69 8.42 -21.10
CA MET A 142 6.00 9.43 -21.90
C MET A 142 6.93 10.52 -22.42
N THR A 143 7.97 10.89 -21.68
CA THR A 143 8.99 11.84 -22.13
C THR A 143 9.77 11.27 -23.31
N ALA A 144 10.08 9.97 -23.32
CA ALA A 144 10.71 9.30 -24.46
C ALA A 144 9.78 9.19 -25.68
N VAL A 145 8.46 9.02 -25.47
CA VAL A 145 7.45 8.90 -26.53
C VAL A 145 6.96 10.26 -27.05
N ARG A 146 7.19 11.35 -26.31
CA ARG A 146 6.82 12.72 -26.66
C ARG A 146 7.04 13.12 -28.14
N PRO A 147 8.21 12.90 -28.78
CA PRO A 147 8.40 13.32 -30.19
C PRO A 147 7.43 12.61 -31.15
N LEU A 148 6.94 11.42 -30.80
CA LEU A 148 5.91 10.73 -31.57
C LEU A 148 4.54 11.39 -31.35
N VAL A 149 4.21 11.76 -30.11
CA VAL A 149 2.96 12.46 -29.77
C VAL A 149 2.88 13.81 -30.50
N GLU A 150 3.97 14.58 -30.53
CA GLU A 150 4.02 15.86 -31.25
C GLU A 150 3.83 15.71 -32.76
N ARG A 151 4.20 14.57 -33.36
CA ARG A 151 3.94 14.29 -34.77
C ARG A 151 2.48 13.95 -35.07
N MET A 152 1.72 13.50 -34.07
CA MET A 152 0.32 13.08 -34.20
C MET A 152 -0.67 14.20 -33.88
N VAL A 153 -0.27 15.19 -33.08
CA VAL A 153 -1.12 16.29 -32.61
C VAL A 153 -0.92 17.55 -33.48
N PRO A 154 -1.90 18.48 -33.59
CA PRO A 154 -1.73 19.70 -34.37
C PRO A 154 -0.50 20.52 -33.98
N THR A 155 0.10 21.19 -34.97
CA THR A 155 1.22 22.11 -34.76
C THR A 155 0.78 23.27 -33.88
N ALA A 156 1.67 23.69 -32.97
CA ALA A 156 1.39 24.77 -32.04
C ALA A 156 0.99 26.06 -32.78
N GLY A 157 -0.13 26.68 -32.37
CA GLY A 157 -0.62 27.93 -32.97
C GLY A 157 -1.41 27.78 -34.27
N ALA A 158 -1.59 26.56 -34.80
CA ALA A 158 -2.50 26.32 -35.92
C ALA A 158 -3.98 26.48 -35.49
N GLU A 159 -4.89 26.76 -36.43
CA GLU A 159 -6.33 26.84 -36.16
C GLU A 159 -6.89 25.55 -35.54
N ASP A 160 -6.26 24.43 -35.87
CA ASP A 160 -6.57 23.09 -35.40
C ASP A 160 -6.15 22.83 -33.94
N ASP A 161 -5.32 23.69 -33.35
CA ASP A 161 -4.83 23.57 -31.96
C ASP A 161 -5.89 24.04 -30.93
N ARG A 162 -7.14 24.21 -31.37
CA ARG A 162 -8.30 24.47 -30.51
C ARG A 162 -9.02 23.15 -30.23
N LEU A 163 -9.17 22.80 -28.95
CA LEU A 163 -9.77 21.54 -28.50
C LEU A 163 -11.15 21.27 -29.14
N GLY A 164 -12.03 22.27 -29.22
CA GLY A 164 -13.35 22.12 -29.84
C GLY A 164 -13.29 21.82 -31.36
N VAL A 165 -12.32 22.41 -32.07
CA VAL A 165 -12.11 22.15 -33.51
C VAL A 165 -11.49 20.77 -33.70
N PHE A 166 -10.53 20.39 -32.85
CA PHE A 166 -9.91 19.07 -32.85
C PHE A 166 -10.93 17.95 -32.61
N ILE A 167 -11.75 18.07 -31.56
CA ILE A 167 -12.79 17.08 -31.23
C ILE A 167 -13.85 17.02 -32.33
N ARG A 168 -14.35 18.18 -32.80
CA ARG A 168 -15.34 18.22 -33.88
C ARG A 168 -14.81 17.56 -35.16
N ARG A 169 -13.52 17.76 -35.48
CA ARG A 169 -12.92 17.15 -36.66
C ARG A 169 -12.61 15.66 -36.45
N ALA A 170 -12.30 15.22 -35.23
CA ALA A 170 -12.14 13.82 -34.88
C ALA A 170 -13.47 13.05 -34.95
N LEU A 171 -14.57 13.63 -34.44
CA LEU A 171 -15.90 13.03 -34.45
C LEU A 171 -16.56 13.07 -35.82
N ASN A 172 -16.37 14.15 -36.59
CA ASN A 172 -17.04 14.33 -37.88
C ASN A 172 -16.36 13.62 -39.06
N GLY A 173 -15.31 12.81 -38.84
CA GLY A 173 -14.67 11.97 -39.85
C GLY A 173 -14.58 12.59 -41.25
N THR A 174 -13.58 13.46 -41.48
CA THR A 174 -13.20 14.08 -42.77
C THR A 174 -14.27 14.21 -43.87
N SER A 175 -14.66 15.45 -44.17
CA SER A 175 -15.07 15.81 -45.54
C SER A 175 -13.97 15.42 -46.54
N ALA A 176 -14.39 14.92 -47.71
CA ALA A 176 -13.69 14.10 -48.70
C ALA A 176 -12.43 14.66 -49.41
N ALA A 177 -11.62 15.53 -48.78
CA ALA A 177 -10.47 16.16 -49.45
C ALA A 177 -9.26 16.39 -48.53
N ALA A 178 -8.83 15.38 -47.76
CA ALA A 178 -7.55 15.43 -47.03
C ALA A 178 -6.55 14.42 -47.63
N PRO A 179 -5.28 14.80 -47.88
CA PRO A 179 -4.28 13.89 -48.43
C PRO A 179 -4.00 12.72 -47.47
N VAL A 180 -3.74 11.54 -48.04
CA VAL A 180 -3.59 10.22 -47.37
C VAL A 180 -2.62 10.24 -46.19
N THR A 181 -1.60 11.09 -46.22
CA THR A 181 -0.61 11.29 -45.15
C THR A 181 -1.19 11.89 -43.85
N THR A 182 -2.33 12.59 -43.94
CA THR A 182 -3.02 13.24 -42.82
C THR A 182 -3.99 12.29 -42.11
N LEU A 183 -4.49 11.28 -42.82
CA LEU A 183 -5.43 10.28 -42.29
C LEU A 183 -4.71 9.29 -41.36
N VAL A 184 -3.54 8.80 -41.78
CA VAL A 184 -2.71 7.84 -41.04
C VAL A 184 -2.11 8.44 -39.76
N LYS A 185 -1.78 9.74 -39.75
CA LYS A 185 -1.28 10.44 -38.56
C LYS A 185 -2.34 10.69 -37.48
N ARG A 186 -3.63 10.77 -37.87
CA ARG A 186 -4.72 11.22 -36.99
C ARG A 186 -5.52 10.08 -36.36
N THR A 187 -5.69 8.95 -37.05
CA THR A 187 -6.31 7.76 -36.43
C THR A 187 -5.38 7.08 -35.44
N GLY A 188 -4.06 7.11 -35.66
CA GLY A 188 -3.05 6.47 -34.79
C GLY A 188 -2.96 7.04 -33.36
N GLY A 189 -3.12 8.34 -33.16
CA GLY A 189 -3.05 8.96 -31.83
C GLY A 189 -4.27 8.64 -30.95
N ILE A 190 -5.46 8.60 -31.56
CA ILE A 190 -6.71 8.28 -30.86
C ILE A 190 -6.79 6.76 -30.60
N THR A 191 -6.37 5.92 -31.55
CA THR A 191 -6.33 4.46 -31.34
C THR A 191 -5.28 4.06 -30.31
N LEU A 192 -4.10 4.68 -30.28
CA LEU A 192 -3.08 4.40 -29.26
C LEU A 192 -3.55 4.82 -27.86
N ALA A 193 -4.15 6.00 -27.72
CA ALA A 193 -4.72 6.45 -26.44
C ALA A 193 -5.87 5.54 -25.98
N THR A 194 -6.76 5.13 -26.89
CA THR A 194 -7.89 4.24 -26.58
C THR A 194 -7.41 2.82 -26.26
N VAL A 195 -6.40 2.30 -26.96
CA VAL A 195 -5.80 0.99 -26.70
C VAL A 195 -5.01 0.99 -25.38
N LEU A 196 -4.31 2.08 -25.05
CA LEU A 196 -3.65 2.24 -23.75
C LEU A 196 -4.67 2.36 -22.61
N VAL A 197 -5.77 3.10 -22.81
CA VAL A 197 -6.85 3.19 -21.81
C VAL A 197 -7.53 1.84 -21.62
N VAL A 198 -7.90 1.14 -22.70
CA VAL A 198 -8.51 -0.20 -22.62
C VAL A 198 -7.52 -1.23 -22.05
N GLY A 199 -6.23 -1.13 -22.40
CA GLY A 199 -5.16 -1.96 -21.85
C GLY A 199 -4.92 -1.72 -20.36
N ALA A 200 -4.96 -0.46 -19.92
CA ALA A 200 -4.88 -0.08 -18.51
C ALA A 200 -6.08 -0.62 -17.70
N LEU A 201 -7.30 -0.52 -18.27
CA LEU A 201 -8.51 -1.09 -17.67
C LEU A 201 -8.47 -2.63 -17.60
N ALA A 202 -7.86 -3.30 -18.59
CA ALA A 202 -7.77 -4.76 -18.62
C ALA A 202 -6.63 -5.33 -17.74
N PHE A 203 -5.49 -4.64 -17.62
CA PHE A 203 -4.37 -5.08 -16.78
C PHE A 203 -4.59 -4.76 -15.30
N GLY A 204 -5.16 -3.60 -14.96
CA GLY A 204 -5.34 -3.20 -13.56
C GLY A 204 -6.36 -4.06 -12.81
N ALA A 205 -7.32 -4.65 -13.51
CA ALA A 205 -8.30 -5.58 -12.92
C ALA A 205 -7.70 -6.95 -12.56
N ARG A 206 -6.53 -7.34 -13.12
CA ARG A 206 -5.94 -8.68 -12.93
C ARG A 206 -4.92 -8.77 -11.79
N SER A 207 -4.33 -7.68 -11.35
CA SER A 207 -3.30 -7.67 -10.30
C SER A 207 -3.82 -7.40 -8.88
N ALA A 208 -5.13 -7.23 -8.70
CA ALA A 208 -5.73 -6.70 -7.48
C ALA A 208 -5.84 -7.68 -6.29
N GLN A 209 -5.24 -8.87 -6.33
CA GLN A 209 -5.56 -9.96 -5.38
C GLN A 209 -4.37 -10.46 -4.53
N GLY A 210 -3.19 -9.86 -4.63
CA GLY A 210 -1.99 -10.38 -3.96
C GLY A 210 -1.92 -10.17 -2.44
N ILE A 211 -2.59 -9.16 -1.89
CA ILE A 211 -2.35 -8.70 -0.51
C ILE A 211 -3.42 -9.19 0.48
N LEU A 212 -4.66 -9.35 0.04
CA LEU A 212 -5.77 -9.66 0.93
C LEU A 212 -5.97 -11.17 1.06
N ALA A 213 -5.60 -11.72 2.22
CA ALA A 213 -6.05 -13.04 2.62
C ALA A 213 -7.50 -12.94 3.12
N SER A 214 -8.38 -13.82 2.66
CA SER A 214 -9.71 -13.97 3.28
C SER A 214 -9.53 -14.49 4.71
N GLU A 215 -10.23 -13.86 5.65
CA GLU A 215 -10.28 -14.31 7.04
C GLU A 215 -10.86 -15.73 7.05
N PRO A 216 -10.11 -16.77 7.45
CA PRO A 216 -10.69 -18.08 7.50
C PRO A 216 -11.44 -18.14 8.83
N GLU A 217 -12.70 -17.71 8.81
CA GLU A 217 -13.67 -17.80 9.93
C GLU A 217 -13.69 -19.23 10.53
N ASN A 218 -13.32 -20.22 9.71
CA ASN A 218 -13.11 -21.62 10.07
C ASN A 218 -11.94 -21.90 11.04
N LEU A 219 -11.04 -20.93 11.32
CA LEU A 219 -9.89 -21.13 12.23
C LEU A 219 -10.21 -20.91 13.70
N MET A 220 -11.10 -19.96 14.00
CA MET A 220 -11.53 -19.67 15.38
C MET A 220 -12.26 -20.87 16.00
N GLY A 221 -12.96 -21.66 15.18
CA GLY A 221 -13.58 -22.91 15.60
C GLY A 221 -12.59 -24.05 15.90
N ARG A 222 -11.31 -23.92 15.50
CA ARG A 222 -10.28 -24.95 15.71
C ARG A 222 -9.56 -24.81 17.05
N LEU A 223 -9.59 -23.64 17.69
CA LEU A 223 -9.04 -23.49 19.04
C LEU A 223 -9.82 -24.39 20.01
N ALA A 224 -9.16 -25.45 20.49
CA ALA A 224 -9.73 -26.33 21.52
C ALA A 224 -9.96 -25.58 22.85
N THR A 225 -9.29 -24.44 23.05
CA THR A 225 -9.37 -23.63 24.28
C THR A 225 -9.74 -22.20 23.91
N ARG A 226 -10.95 -21.76 24.31
CA ARG A 226 -11.34 -20.36 24.18
C ARG A 226 -10.61 -19.56 25.26
N ILE A 227 -9.85 -18.56 24.84
CA ILE A 227 -9.13 -17.68 25.77
C ILE A 227 -10.15 -16.73 26.40
N ASP A 228 -10.15 -16.65 27.74
CA ASP A 228 -11.04 -15.75 28.47
C ASP A 228 -10.39 -14.36 28.61
N PRO A 229 -10.95 -13.31 27.98
CA PRO A 229 -10.41 -11.95 28.09
C PRO A 229 -10.42 -11.40 29.53
N ALA A 230 -11.24 -11.97 30.42
CA ALA A 230 -11.29 -11.56 31.82
C ALA A 230 -10.04 -11.99 32.61
N THR A 231 -9.26 -12.95 32.11
CA THR A 231 -8.01 -13.40 32.71
C THR A 231 -6.80 -12.57 32.30
N PHE A 232 -7.00 -11.54 31.47
CA PHE A 232 -5.89 -10.74 31.00
C PHE A 232 -5.29 -9.83 32.07
N PRO A 233 -3.97 -9.64 32.01
CA PRO A 233 -3.25 -8.78 32.94
C PRO A 233 -3.62 -7.31 32.78
N ASN A 234 -2.92 -6.46 33.52
CA ASN A 234 -2.92 -5.03 33.27
C ASN A 234 -2.44 -4.75 31.82
N ILE A 235 -3.22 -3.96 31.08
CA ILE A 235 -2.91 -3.54 29.71
C ILE A 235 -2.77 -2.02 29.70
N SER A 236 -1.60 -1.54 29.34
CA SER A 236 -1.32 -0.11 29.18
C SER A 236 -1.02 0.23 27.73
N VAL A 237 -1.35 1.46 27.31
CA VAL A 237 -1.14 1.94 25.94
C VAL A 237 -0.37 3.25 26.00
N ASP A 238 0.75 3.33 25.28
CA ASP A 238 1.55 4.55 25.20
C ASP A 238 0.76 5.67 24.49
N ASP A 239 0.94 6.92 24.93
CA ASP A 239 0.27 8.09 24.34
C ASP A 239 0.51 8.22 22.83
N ALA A 240 1.68 7.80 22.34
CA ALA A 240 2.01 7.81 20.92
C ALA A 240 1.05 6.94 20.09
N VAL A 241 0.56 5.83 20.64
CA VAL A 241 -0.39 4.94 19.96
C VAL A 241 -1.78 5.58 19.92
N VAL A 242 -2.24 6.14 21.05
CA VAL A 242 -3.56 6.79 21.14
C VAL A 242 -3.64 8.03 20.25
N ASN A 243 -2.58 8.85 20.26
CA ASN A 243 -2.47 10.03 19.40
C ASN A 243 -2.46 9.66 17.91
N TRP A 244 -1.91 8.49 17.56
CA TRP A 244 -1.87 8.01 16.19
C TRP A 244 -3.21 7.42 15.74
N ASN A 245 -3.78 6.52 16.54
CA ASN A 245 -5.10 5.96 16.30
C ASN A 245 -5.89 5.86 17.61
N HIS A 246 -6.87 6.76 17.75
CA HIS A 246 -7.73 6.87 18.92
C HIS A 246 -8.62 5.64 19.14
N GLU A 247 -8.84 4.80 18.12
CA GLU A 247 -9.56 3.54 18.25
C GLU A 247 -8.75 2.48 19.00
N ILE A 248 -7.41 2.64 19.09
CA ILE A 248 -6.52 1.78 19.87
C ILE A 248 -6.37 2.37 21.28
N SER A 249 -7.51 2.66 21.91
CA SER A 249 -7.58 2.93 23.34
C SER A 249 -7.36 1.65 24.15
N VAL A 250 -7.41 1.69 25.48
CA VAL A 250 -7.23 0.50 26.33
C VAL A 250 -8.18 -0.66 25.95
N ASP A 251 -9.43 -0.36 25.61
CA ASP A 251 -10.41 -1.37 25.18
C ASP A 251 -10.08 -1.96 23.80
N GLY A 252 -9.63 -1.10 22.87
CA GLY A 252 -9.13 -1.54 21.57
C GLY A 252 -7.89 -2.42 21.70
N ALA A 253 -6.94 -2.01 22.54
CA ALA A 253 -5.72 -2.76 22.86
C ALA A 253 -6.04 -4.12 23.47
N ARG A 254 -7.04 -4.23 24.36
CA ARG A 254 -7.48 -5.52 24.92
C ARG A 254 -7.90 -6.51 23.84
N THR A 255 -8.58 -6.04 22.79
CA THR A 255 -8.98 -6.88 21.65
C THR A 255 -7.76 -7.35 20.83
N ILE A 256 -6.75 -6.49 20.70
CA ILE A 256 -5.50 -6.84 20.00
C ILE A 256 -4.68 -7.83 20.82
N VAL A 257 -4.60 -7.67 22.14
CA VAL A 257 -3.94 -8.62 23.05
C VAL A 257 -4.68 -9.96 23.05
N LEU A 258 -6.01 -9.96 22.94
CA LEU A 258 -6.78 -11.20 22.71
C LEU A 258 -6.32 -11.92 21.45
N THR A 259 -6.21 -11.17 20.37
CA THR A 259 -5.76 -11.71 19.09
C THR A 259 -4.32 -12.26 19.17
N LEU A 260 -3.42 -11.57 19.89
CA LEU A 260 -2.07 -12.06 20.15
C LEU A 260 -2.10 -13.42 20.88
N ALA A 261 -2.84 -13.52 21.98
CA ALA A 261 -2.93 -14.73 22.76
C ALA A 261 -3.51 -15.90 21.93
N GLU A 262 -4.54 -15.63 21.13
CA GLU A 262 -5.14 -16.61 20.21
C GLU A 262 -4.16 -17.06 19.14
N ASN A 263 -3.41 -16.13 18.54
CA ASN A 263 -2.40 -16.45 17.53
C ASN A 263 -1.28 -17.33 18.11
N LEU A 264 -0.79 -17.03 19.32
CA LEU A 264 0.23 -17.85 19.99
C LEU A 264 -0.29 -19.26 20.32
N ALA A 265 -1.57 -19.39 20.68
CA ALA A 265 -2.20 -20.69 20.89
C ALA A 265 -2.35 -21.47 19.58
N LEU A 266 -2.76 -20.80 18.49
CA LEU A 266 -2.87 -21.40 17.15
C LEU A 266 -1.50 -21.78 16.56
N GLU A 267 -0.43 -21.03 16.86
CA GLU A 267 0.95 -21.41 16.50
C GLU A 267 1.33 -22.77 17.12
N ASN A 268 1.01 -22.97 18.40
CA ASN A 268 1.25 -24.27 19.05
C ASN A 268 0.39 -25.38 18.42
N GLN A 269 -0.88 -25.10 18.11
CA GLN A 269 -1.76 -26.05 17.45
C GLN A 269 -1.23 -26.43 16.06
N ALA A 270 -0.74 -25.47 15.28
CA ALA A 270 -0.14 -25.71 13.97
C ALA A 270 1.08 -26.61 14.06
N LEU A 271 1.91 -26.45 15.10
CA LEU A 271 3.07 -27.32 15.34
C LEU A 271 2.67 -28.75 15.74
N VAL A 272 1.58 -28.91 16.50
CA VAL A 272 1.05 -30.22 16.89
C VAL A 272 0.42 -30.94 15.70
N GLU A 273 -0.43 -30.25 14.94
CA GLU A 273 -1.16 -30.80 13.79
C GLU A 273 -0.31 -30.88 12.52
N ARG A 274 0.87 -30.27 12.54
CA ARG A 274 1.76 -30.07 11.37
C ARG A 274 1.07 -29.33 10.22
N ASP A 275 0.24 -28.36 10.56
CA ASP A 275 -0.52 -27.56 9.61
C ASP A 275 0.24 -26.26 9.28
N ALA A 276 1.01 -26.27 8.18
CA ALA A 276 1.72 -25.09 7.71
C ALA A 276 0.78 -23.96 7.25
N ALA A 277 -0.41 -24.31 6.75
CA ALA A 277 -1.39 -23.30 6.31
C ALA A 277 -2.00 -22.54 7.50
N LEU A 278 -2.09 -23.20 8.67
CA LEU A 278 -2.49 -22.53 9.90
C LEU A 278 -1.48 -21.44 10.32
N LEU A 279 -0.18 -21.66 10.12
CA LEU A 279 0.86 -20.66 10.40
C LEU A 279 0.70 -19.42 9.52
N ASP A 280 0.39 -19.60 8.24
CA ASP A 280 0.17 -18.49 7.29
C ASP A 280 -0.99 -17.58 7.68
N ALA A 281 -1.93 -18.09 8.49
CA ALA A 281 -3.10 -17.36 8.95
C ALA A 281 -2.91 -16.59 10.26
N VAL A 282 -1.83 -16.84 11.01
CA VAL A 282 -1.59 -16.24 12.34
C VAL A 282 -0.26 -15.49 12.46
N ALA A 283 0.69 -15.80 11.56
CA ALA A 283 2.01 -15.19 11.50
C ALA A 283 2.32 -14.61 10.11
N HIS A 284 3.23 -13.66 10.06
CA HIS A 284 3.76 -13.08 8.82
C HIS A 284 5.25 -12.74 8.99
N GLY A 285 5.96 -12.47 7.90
CA GLY A 285 7.34 -11.96 7.95
C GLY A 285 8.30 -12.88 8.71
N ASP A 286 9.19 -12.28 9.51
CA ASP A 286 10.23 -13.02 10.25
C ASP A 286 9.65 -14.06 11.21
N ARG A 287 8.47 -13.80 11.81
CA ARG A 287 7.80 -14.78 12.68
C ARG A 287 7.33 -16.00 11.88
N LEU A 288 6.76 -15.80 10.70
CA LEU A 288 6.30 -16.91 9.87
C LEU A 288 7.46 -17.80 9.42
N ASP A 289 8.58 -17.19 9.02
CA ASP A 289 9.78 -17.92 8.66
C ASP A 289 10.33 -18.73 9.85
N ALA A 290 10.38 -18.14 11.04
CA ALA A 290 10.80 -18.83 12.27
C ALA A 290 9.87 -20.00 12.64
N MET A 291 8.55 -19.84 12.48
CA MET A 291 7.58 -20.90 12.77
C MET A 291 7.63 -22.04 11.74
N ARG A 292 7.82 -21.73 10.46
CA ARG A 292 8.05 -22.74 9.40
C ARG A 292 9.35 -23.50 9.63
N GLU A 293 10.40 -22.82 10.08
CA GLU A 293 11.65 -23.48 10.47
C GLU A 293 11.42 -24.45 11.64
N ARG A 294 10.71 -24.03 12.69
CA ARG A 294 10.34 -24.90 13.82
C ARG A 294 9.55 -26.13 13.38
N LEU A 295 8.57 -25.94 12.49
CA LEU A 295 7.81 -27.04 11.93
C LEU A 295 8.72 -28.03 11.18
N SER A 296 9.60 -27.53 10.32
CA SER A 296 10.57 -28.36 9.58
C SER A 296 11.56 -29.10 10.49
N ASN A 297 11.92 -28.50 11.63
CA ASN A 297 12.81 -29.11 12.61
C ASN A 297 12.09 -30.23 13.37
N ALA A 298 10.82 -30.05 13.70
CA ALA A 298 10.00 -31.06 14.34
C ALA A 298 9.80 -32.29 13.43
N GLU A 299 9.62 -32.08 12.13
CA GLU A 299 9.53 -33.17 11.14
C GLU A 299 10.83 -33.96 11.01
N ARG A 300 11.98 -33.28 11.03
CA ARG A 300 13.30 -33.92 10.91
C ARG A 300 13.72 -34.67 12.18
N ASN A 301 13.49 -34.08 13.34
CA ASN A 301 14.02 -34.59 14.61
C ASN A 301 13.01 -35.43 15.39
N GLY A 302 11.74 -35.44 14.98
CA GLY A 302 10.65 -36.11 15.70
C GLY A 302 10.30 -35.45 17.04
N LEU A 303 10.78 -34.22 17.28
CA LEU A 303 10.59 -33.48 18.53
C LEU A 303 9.88 -32.15 18.26
N THR A 304 8.67 -31.99 18.78
CA THR A 304 7.89 -30.75 18.67
C THR A 304 8.09 -29.90 19.90
N THR A 305 8.57 -28.66 19.72
CA THR A 305 8.73 -27.68 20.82
C THR A 305 7.55 -26.73 20.81
N LEU A 306 6.83 -26.64 21.94
CA LEU A 306 5.68 -25.77 22.14
C LEU A 306 6.01 -24.71 23.20
N HIS A 307 5.43 -23.53 23.06
CA HIS A 307 5.62 -22.43 24.01
C HIS A 307 4.28 -21.94 24.53
N PHE A 308 4.01 -22.18 25.82
CA PHE A 308 2.82 -21.68 26.51
C PHE A 308 3.19 -20.40 27.23
N HIS A 309 2.44 -19.33 26.97
CA HIS A 309 2.73 -18.00 27.50
C HIS A 309 1.67 -17.61 28.52
N THR A 310 2.11 -17.11 29.67
CA THR A 310 1.26 -16.45 30.66
C THR A 310 1.76 -15.02 30.83
N PHE A 311 0.90 -14.04 30.60
CA PHE A 311 1.26 -12.62 30.66
C PHE A 311 0.83 -12.01 31.99
N ASP A 312 1.75 -11.28 32.63
CA ASP A 312 1.53 -10.57 33.89
C ASP A 312 1.30 -9.07 33.67
N ASP A 313 1.90 -8.48 32.63
CA ASP A 313 1.68 -7.10 32.18
C ASP A 313 1.97 -6.98 30.69
N VAL A 314 1.15 -6.19 29.98
CA VAL A 314 1.33 -5.89 28.56
C VAL A 314 1.26 -4.38 28.32
N ARG A 315 2.30 -3.83 27.72
CA ARG A 315 2.37 -2.44 27.29
C ARG A 315 2.39 -2.35 25.77
N VAL A 316 1.45 -1.59 25.21
CA VAL A 316 1.30 -1.38 23.77
C VAL A 316 2.04 -0.12 23.36
N THR A 317 2.97 -0.25 22.43
CA THR A 317 3.79 0.85 21.90
C THR A 317 3.75 0.88 20.37
N LEU A 318 4.12 2.02 19.79
CA LEU A 318 4.18 2.20 18.34
C LEU A 318 5.56 1.77 17.84
N LEU A 319 5.60 0.74 16.99
CA LEU A 319 6.84 0.24 16.41
C LEU A 319 6.95 0.78 14.97
N VAL A 320 7.73 1.85 14.83
CA VAL A 320 8.08 2.40 13.51
C VAL A 320 9.00 1.41 12.80
N PRO A 321 8.70 1.00 11.55
CA PRO A 321 9.40 -0.10 10.91
C PRO A 321 10.90 0.15 10.78
N PHE A 322 11.68 -0.86 11.17
CA PHE A 322 13.11 -0.99 10.88
C PHE A 322 13.35 -2.28 10.05
N GLY A 323 14.21 -2.21 9.03
CA GLY A 323 14.54 -3.39 8.21
C GLY A 323 13.51 -3.68 7.10
N ARG A 324 13.25 -4.98 6.82
CA ARG A 324 12.31 -5.48 5.77
C ARG A 324 10.82 -5.25 6.09
N GLN A 325 10.49 -4.53 7.15
CA GLN A 325 9.12 -4.35 7.59
C GLN A 325 8.43 -3.24 6.78
N ASP A 326 7.67 -3.61 5.76
CA ASP A 326 7.03 -2.66 4.83
C ASP A 326 5.73 -2.01 5.39
N GLY A 327 5.59 -1.87 6.71
CA GLY A 327 4.40 -1.28 7.33
C GLY A 327 4.53 -0.98 8.82
N LEU A 328 3.64 -0.11 9.33
CA LEU A 328 3.61 0.26 10.73
C LEU A 328 3.18 -0.94 11.57
N SER A 329 3.81 -1.14 12.73
CA SER A 329 3.48 -2.24 13.64
C SER A 329 3.20 -1.72 15.03
N LEU A 330 2.44 -2.49 15.82
CA LEU A 330 2.32 -2.28 17.25
C LEU A 330 3.29 -3.22 17.96
N GLY A 331 4.09 -2.69 18.88
CA GLY A 331 4.88 -3.49 19.80
C GLY A 331 4.06 -3.85 21.04
N MET A 332 3.88 -5.14 21.30
CA MET A 332 3.29 -5.66 22.54
C MET A 332 4.43 -6.07 23.46
N ILE A 333 4.89 -5.13 24.28
CA ILE A 333 5.94 -5.41 25.27
C ILE A 333 5.27 -6.14 26.42
N ALA A 334 5.62 -7.39 26.63
CA ALA A 334 5.03 -8.18 27.70
C ALA A 334 6.07 -8.73 28.65
N THR A 335 5.61 -8.88 29.88
CA THR A 335 6.31 -9.60 30.94
C THR A 335 5.44 -10.74 31.43
N GLY A 336 6.08 -11.82 31.86
CA GLY A 336 5.35 -13.00 32.32
C GLY A 336 6.23 -14.22 32.47
N THR A 337 5.66 -15.38 32.15
CA THR A 337 6.36 -16.67 32.16
C THR A 337 6.10 -17.39 30.85
N VAL A 338 7.14 -18.05 30.32
CA VAL A 338 7.01 -18.98 29.20
C VAL A 338 7.32 -20.39 29.68
N THR A 339 6.38 -21.31 29.44
CA THR A 339 6.60 -22.73 29.63
C THR A 339 6.89 -23.37 28.29
N THR A 340 8.13 -23.84 28.12
CA THR A 340 8.56 -24.59 26.95
C THR A 340 8.34 -26.06 27.20
N GLU A 341 7.64 -26.72 26.28
CA GLU A 341 7.31 -28.14 26.34
C GLU A 341 7.80 -28.84 25.08
N VAL A 342 8.64 -29.86 25.23
CA VAL A 342 9.12 -30.68 24.11
C VAL A 342 8.36 -32.00 24.11
N ARG A 343 7.75 -32.32 22.98
CA ARG A 343 6.99 -33.55 22.76
C ARG A 343 7.65 -34.46 21.73
N ASP A 344 7.55 -35.76 21.93
CA ASP A 344 7.94 -36.75 20.94
C ASP A 344 6.88 -36.94 19.84
N THR A 345 7.14 -37.82 18.87
CA THR A 345 6.22 -38.15 17.78
C THR A 345 4.90 -38.77 18.24
N ASN A 346 4.85 -39.32 19.46
CA ASN A 346 3.64 -39.89 20.05
C ASN A 346 2.84 -38.85 20.84
N GLY A 347 3.33 -37.60 20.90
CA GLY A 347 2.71 -36.51 21.66
C GLY A 347 3.03 -36.54 23.15
N THR A 348 3.93 -37.42 23.60
CA THR A 348 4.36 -37.54 24.99
C THR A 348 5.30 -36.40 25.33
N VAL A 349 5.12 -35.80 26.50
CA VAL A 349 6.01 -34.73 26.99
C VAL A 349 7.33 -35.33 27.43
N VAL A 350 8.41 -34.97 26.74
CA VAL A 350 9.79 -35.40 27.02
C VAL A 350 10.45 -34.45 28.01
N SER A 351 10.20 -33.15 27.86
CA SER A 351 10.69 -32.14 28.80
C SER A 351 9.72 -30.99 28.91
N ARG A 352 9.71 -30.36 30.10
CA ARG A 352 8.95 -29.15 30.38
C ARG A 352 9.77 -28.25 31.29
N THR A 353 10.02 -27.02 30.85
CA THR A 353 10.78 -26.01 31.60
C THR A 353 10.00 -24.70 31.59
N SER A 354 10.03 -23.96 32.69
CA SER A 354 9.40 -22.63 32.78
C SER A 354 10.43 -21.58 33.15
N GLU A 355 10.43 -20.48 32.42
CA GLU A 355 11.38 -19.39 32.59
C GLU A 355 10.65 -18.03 32.54
N PRO A 356 11.17 -17.00 33.24
CA PRO A 356 10.62 -15.66 33.15
C PRO A 356 10.74 -15.14 31.71
N LEU A 357 9.66 -14.54 31.23
CA LEU A 357 9.54 -13.99 29.89
C LEU A 357 9.54 -12.47 29.95
N ARG A 358 10.39 -11.85 29.13
CA ARG A 358 10.32 -10.43 28.81
C ARG A 358 10.65 -10.25 27.34
N THR A 359 9.64 -9.98 26.53
CA THR A 359 9.78 -9.91 25.06
C THR A 359 8.81 -8.88 24.49
N MET A 360 8.97 -8.58 23.20
CA MET A 360 8.09 -7.71 22.46
C MET A 360 7.59 -8.41 21.20
N TRP A 361 6.28 -8.58 21.05
CA TRP A 361 5.71 -9.04 19.79
C TRP A 361 5.32 -7.85 18.90
N ALA A 362 5.80 -7.86 17.66
CA ALA A 362 5.35 -6.91 16.66
C ALA A 362 4.08 -7.45 15.98
N LEU A 363 2.98 -6.71 16.06
CA LEU A 363 1.71 -7.06 15.42
C LEU A 363 1.36 -6.08 14.31
N ARG A 364 0.81 -6.61 13.22
CA ARG A 364 0.32 -5.85 12.07
C ARG A 364 -0.85 -6.56 11.40
N ARG A 365 -1.77 -5.82 10.80
CA ARG A 365 -2.79 -6.38 9.90
C ARG A 365 -2.24 -6.53 8.49
N ALA A 366 -1.16 -7.30 8.32
CA ALA A 366 -0.40 -7.38 7.06
C ALA A 366 -1.25 -7.75 5.84
N THR A 367 -2.30 -8.56 6.03
CA THR A 367 -3.22 -9.01 4.99
C THR A 367 -4.60 -8.33 5.06
N GLY A 368 -4.76 -7.34 5.94
CA GLY A 368 -6.01 -6.60 6.15
C GLY A 368 -7.07 -7.33 6.99
N ALA A 369 -7.11 -8.67 7.02
CA ALA A 369 -8.11 -9.43 7.76
C ALA A 369 -7.94 -9.36 9.29
N ARG A 370 -6.83 -9.89 9.80
CA ARG A 370 -6.55 -10.08 11.24
C ARG A 370 -5.22 -9.44 11.65
N TRP A 371 -5.05 -9.14 12.93
CA TRP A 371 -3.73 -8.86 13.48
C TRP A 371 -2.88 -10.12 13.46
N LEU A 372 -1.73 -10.07 12.79
CA LEU A 372 -0.77 -11.18 12.68
C LEU A 372 0.49 -10.84 13.47
N ILE A 373 1.14 -11.88 14.00
CA ILE A 373 2.46 -11.73 14.62
C ILE A 373 3.50 -11.64 13.49
N VAL A 374 4.20 -10.51 13.40
CA VAL A 374 5.19 -10.24 12.34
C VAL A 374 6.60 -10.59 12.79
N ALA A 375 6.90 -10.34 14.07
CA ALA A 375 8.20 -10.64 14.64
C ALA A 375 8.08 -10.79 16.16
N GLU A 376 9.02 -11.53 16.73
CA GLU A 376 9.34 -11.50 18.16
C GLU A 376 10.69 -10.79 18.30
N LEU A 377 10.72 -9.75 19.13
CA LEU A 377 11.83 -8.81 19.25
C LEU A 377 12.26 -8.69 20.71
N PRO A 378 13.55 -8.46 20.99
CA PRO A 378 13.99 -8.10 22.32
C PRO A 378 13.33 -6.77 22.73
N VAL A 379 12.99 -6.65 24.02
CA VAL A 379 12.47 -5.40 24.56
C VAL A 379 13.55 -4.34 24.45
N PRO A 380 13.29 -3.16 23.84
CA PRO A 380 14.26 -2.08 23.81
C PRO A 380 14.66 -1.71 25.24
N ASP A 381 15.95 -1.55 25.48
CA ASP A 381 16.41 -0.91 26.72
C ASP A 381 15.76 0.48 26.79
N ALA A 382 15.20 0.83 27.95
CA ALA A 382 14.54 2.12 28.14
C ALA A 382 15.55 3.23 27.81
N ALA A 383 15.27 4.00 26.77
CA ALA A 383 16.04 5.17 26.39
C ALA A 383 15.67 6.37 27.27
#